data_AF-A0A7S4NX69-F1
#
_entry.id   AF-A0A7S4NX69-F1
#
_cell.length_a   1.000
_cell.length_b   1.000
_cell.length_c   1.000
_cell.angle_alpha   90.00
_cell.angle_beta   90.00
_cell.angle_gamma   90.00
#
_symmetry.space_group_name_H-M   'P 1'
#
loop_
_entity.id
_entity.type
_entity.pdbx_description
1 polymer ?
#
loop_
_entity_poly.entity_id
_entity_poly.type
_entity_poly.pdbx_seq_one_letter_code
_entity_poly.pdbx_strand_id
1 'polypeptide(L)'
;VSVLNCPLFDCKMFSSLFATASRALSTSMRRRIITHPKRGGDKLTRSAFGVFVKKNYAAAAGTSKKPMKVIAALRQKFASLSSAKLQKYKAVAAQNRRVIRKRTCAFKATRINPYSLFLKTNFTKAPKDIHAKGFGAVAKHLNKQWKALGKAGKATYANRAANIRKAAVAERDRIVAAYNKA
;
A
#
# COMPACT_ATOMS: atom_id res chain seq x y z
N VAL A 1 2.33 19.65 -12.87
CA VAL A 1 2.51 19.40 -11.42
C VAL A 1 2.16 17.95 -11.09
N SER A 2 3.14 17.11 -10.79
CA SER A 2 2.97 15.67 -10.54
C SER A 2 2.18 15.38 -9.26
N VAL A 3 0.87 15.14 -9.38
CA VAL A 3 -0.10 14.98 -8.25
C VAL A 3 0.05 13.66 -7.47
N LEU A 4 1.09 12.85 -7.72
CA LEU A 4 1.26 11.53 -7.10
C LEU A 4 2.59 11.34 -6.36
N ASN A 5 3.28 12.41 -6.00
CA ASN A 5 4.25 12.34 -4.92
C ASN A 5 3.48 12.33 -3.58
N CYS A 6 3.25 11.14 -3.02
CA CYS A 6 2.76 10.96 -1.66
C CYS A 6 3.95 10.80 -0.70
N PRO A 7 4.52 11.90 -0.16
CA PRO A 7 5.40 11.81 0.98
C PRO A 7 4.55 11.47 2.21
N LEU A 8 5.07 10.52 2.98
CA LEU A 8 4.84 10.34 4.42
C LEU A 8 3.46 9.84 4.92
N PHE A 9 3.58 8.90 5.84
CA PHE A 9 2.58 8.28 6.72
C PHE A 9 1.70 7.12 6.22
N ASP A 10 1.47 6.25 7.20
CA ASP A 10 1.35 4.80 7.10
C ASP A 10 0.04 4.36 6.42
N CYS A 11 0.16 3.39 5.52
CA CYS A 11 -0.95 2.91 4.70
C CYS A 11 -1.81 1.87 5.44
N LYS A 12 -2.10 2.08 6.72
CA LYS A 12 -3.04 1.25 7.49
C LYS A 12 -4.27 2.07 7.90
N MET A 13 -5.43 1.42 7.80
CA MET A 13 -6.78 1.88 8.13
C MET A 13 -7.63 2.51 7.01
N PHE A 14 -8.93 2.21 7.15
CA PHE A 14 -10.11 2.42 6.29
C PHE A 14 -10.40 1.35 5.23
N SER A 15 -10.98 0.22 5.68
CA SER A 15 -11.87 -0.69 4.94
C SER A 15 -13.32 -0.27 5.27
N SER A 16 -14.05 0.39 4.38
CA SER A 16 -14.84 -0.12 3.25
C SER A 16 -16.26 -0.56 3.60
N LEU A 17 -17.23 0.31 3.36
CA LEU A 17 -18.63 -0.03 3.05
C LEU A 17 -19.18 1.03 2.08
N PHE A 18 -19.96 0.56 1.10
CA PHE A 18 -20.70 1.28 0.04
C PHE A 18 -19.93 1.83 -1.19
N ALA A 19 -20.19 1.21 -2.35
CA ALA A 19 -20.46 1.86 -3.65
C ALA A 19 -20.85 0.78 -4.70
N THR A 20 -21.96 1.03 -5.39
CA THR A 20 -22.61 0.24 -6.45
C THR A 20 -21.93 0.40 -7.84
N ALA A 21 -22.20 -0.56 -8.73
CA ALA A 21 -21.90 -0.63 -10.18
C ALA A 21 -20.43 -0.82 -10.64
N SER A 22 -20.22 -1.83 -11.50
CA SER A 22 -18.97 -2.58 -11.78
C SER A 22 -18.52 -3.42 -10.57
N ARG A 23 -18.60 -4.75 -10.65
CA ARG A 23 -18.31 -5.68 -9.52
C ARG A 23 -17.01 -5.25 -8.82
N ALA A 24 -17.14 -4.70 -7.61
CA ALA A 24 -15.99 -4.24 -6.86
C ALA A 24 -14.99 -5.40 -6.74
N LEU A 25 -13.75 -5.19 -7.19
CA LEU A 25 -12.71 -6.21 -7.08
C LEU A 25 -12.66 -6.70 -5.63
N SER A 26 -12.78 -8.02 -5.44
CA SER A 26 -12.73 -8.60 -4.10
C SER A 26 -11.42 -8.23 -3.40
N THR A 27 -11.44 -8.17 -2.07
CA THR A 27 -10.23 -7.85 -1.28
C THR A 27 -9.07 -8.80 -1.62
N SER A 28 -9.37 -10.07 -1.91
CA SER A 28 -8.40 -11.07 -2.36
C SER A 28 -7.81 -10.72 -3.74
N MET A 29 -8.65 -10.43 -4.74
CA MET A 29 -8.21 -10.06 -6.09
C MET A 29 -7.35 -8.79 -6.07
N ARG A 30 -7.80 -7.76 -5.34
CA ARG A 30 -7.02 -6.53 -5.12
C ARG A 30 -5.66 -6.83 -4.50
N ARG A 31 -5.61 -7.69 -3.47
CA ARG A 31 -4.34 -8.08 -2.84
C ARG A 31 -3.41 -8.76 -3.84
N ARG A 32 -3.94 -9.65 -4.69
CA ARG A 32 -3.16 -10.32 -5.75
C ARG A 32 -2.60 -9.32 -6.74
N ILE A 33 -3.42 -8.42 -7.28
CA ILE A 33 -2.98 -7.37 -8.23
C ILE A 33 -1.92 -6.45 -7.60
N ILE A 34 -2.06 -6.09 -6.33
CA ILE A 34 -1.08 -5.24 -5.64
C ILE A 34 0.26 -5.94 -5.48
N THR A 35 0.27 -7.24 -5.15
CA THR A 35 1.50 -7.97 -4.80
C THR A 35 2.10 -8.81 -5.92
N HIS A 36 1.42 -9.00 -7.05
CA HIS A 36 1.93 -9.76 -8.19
C HIS A 36 1.97 -8.85 -9.42
N PRO A 37 3.11 -8.73 -10.12
CA PRO A 37 3.23 -7.85 -11.26
C PRO A 37 2.24 -8.19 -12.38
N LYS A 38 2.02 -9.50 -12.58
CA LYS A 38 1.16 -10.11 -13.60
C LYS A 38 0.41 -11.33 -13.05
N ARG A 39 -0.64 -11.77 -13.75
CA ARG A 39 -1.40 -12.99 -13.42
C ARG A 39 -0.50 -14.22 -13.55
N GLY A 40 -0.64 -15.17 -12.63
CA GLY A 40 0.28 -16.32 -12.48
C GLY A 40 1.72 -15.95 -12.13
N GLY A 41 2.05 -14.66 -12.12
CA GLY A 41 3.38 -14.16 -11.89
C GLY A 41 3.78 -14.21 -10.43
N ASP A 42 5.03 -13.86 -10.25
CA ASP A 42 5.78 -14.12 -9.07
C ASP A 42 5.52 -13.04 -7.99
N LYS A 43 5.27 -13.42 -6.74
CA LYS A 43 4.94 -12.44 -5.68
C LYS A 43 6.10 -11.49 -5.40
N LEU A 44 5.80 -10.19 -5.29
CA LEU A 44 6.73 -9.15 -4.86
C LEU A 44 7.02 -9.27 -3.37
N THR A 45 8.25 -9.67 -3.03
CA THR A 45 8.68 -9.83 -1.64
C THR A 45 9.24 -8.52 -1.08
N ARG A 46 8.81 -8.14 0.12
CA ARG A 46 9.16 -6.86 0.76
C ARG A 46 10.45 -6.89 1.58
N SER A 47 10.94 -8.07 1.95
CA SER A 47 12.15 -8.26 2.76
C SER A 47 13.31 -8.77 1.92
N ALA A 48 14.53 -8.36 2.26
CA ALA A 48 15.74 -8.83 1.57
C ALA A 48 15.89 -10.35 1.68
N PHE A 49 15.69 -10.91 2.88
CA PHE A 49 15.69 -12.35 3.09
C PHE A 49 14.65 -13.06 2.24
N GLY A 50 13.43 -12.53 2.12
CA GLY A 50 12.40 -13.16 1.30
C GLY A 50 12.68 -13.09 -0.20
N VAL A 51 13.40 -12.07 -0.69
CA VAL A 51 13.94 -12.05 -2.07
C VAL A 51 15.02 -13.11 -2.24
N PHE A 52 15.94 -13.23 -1.26
CA PHE A 52 16.99 -14.24 -1.26
C PHE A 52 16.42 -15.67 -1.27
N VAL A 53 15.49 -15.98 -0.36
CA VAL A 53 14.84 -17.29 -0.30
C VAL A 53 14.19 -17.58 -1.64
N LYS A 54 13.40 -16.66 -2.18
CA LYS A 54 12.73 -16.87 -3.47
C LYS A 54 13.69 -17.26 -4.60
N LYS A 55 14.86 -16.61 -4.68
CA LYS A 55 15.87 -16.89 -5.70
C LYS A 55 16.60 -18.22 -5.49
N ASN A 56 16.82 -18.63 -4.24
CA ASN A 56 17.69 -19.76 -3.90
C ASN A 56 16.93 -21.00 -3.43
N TYR A 57 15.61 -20.91 -3.25
CA TYR A 57 14.82 -21.98 -2.65
C TYR A 57 14.78 -23.23 -3.50
N ALA A 58 14.55 -23.13 -4.82
CA ALA A 58 14.48 -24.30 -5.70
C ALA A 58 15.79 -25.11 -5.66
N ALA A 59 16.93 -24.43 -5.76
CA ALA A 59 18.25 -25.06 -5.67
C ALA A 59 18.53 -25.65 -4.27
N ALA A 60 18.10 -24.98 -3.19
CA ALA A 60 18.31 -25.45 -1.82
C ALA A 60 17.33 -26.56 -1.41
N ALA A 61 16.15 -26.62 -2.02
CA ALA A 61 15.14 -27.62 -1.71
C ALA A 61 15.43 -28.94 -2.40
N GLY A 62 15.86 -28.94 -3.66
CA GLY A 62 16.05 -30.17 -4.44
C GLY A 62 14.80 -31.05 -4.34
N THR A 63 14.95 -32.28 -3.86
CA THR A 63 13.86 -33.25 -3.60
C THR A 63 13.37 -33.26 -2.13
N SER A 64 13.88 -32.36 -1.29
CA SER A 64 13.57 -32.34 0.15
C SER A 64 12.11 -31.99 0.42
N LYS A 65 11.42 -32.89 1.13
CA LYS A 65 10.05 -32.68 1.62
C LYS A 65 9.98 -31.84 2.91
N LYS A 66 11.10 -31.32 3.41
CA LYS A 66 11.19 -30.60 4.70
C LYS A 66 11.46 -29.10 4.50
N PRO A 67 10.46 -28.29 4.12
CA PRO A 67 10.63 -26.88 3.75
C PRO A 67 11.25 -26.04 4.86
N MET A 68 10.90 -26.31 6.12
CA MET A 68 11.43 -25.55 7.26
C MET A 68 12.93 -25.76 7.47
N LYS A 69 13.45 -26.96 7.21
CA LYS A 69 14.90 -27.23 7.28
C LYS A 69 15.64 -26.46 6.18
N VAL A 70 15.07 -26.43 4.97
CA VAL A 70 15.63 -25.67 3.83
C VAL A 70 15.66 -24.17 4.17
N ILE A 71 14.57 -23.62 4.73
CA ILE A 71 14.51 -22.20 5.13
C ILE A 71 15.51 -21.88 6.25
N ALA A 72 15.67 -22.77 7.24
CA ALA A 72 16.66 -22.60 8.30
C ALA A 72 18.09 -22.56 7.74
N ALA A 73 18.44 -23.47 6.83
CA ALA A 73 19.73 -23.45 6.15
C ALA A 73 19.92 -22.18 5.31
N LEU A 74 18.90 -21.73 4.58
CA LEU A 74 18.93 -20.48 3.83
C LEU A 74 19.09 -19.25 4.74
N ARG A 75 18.52 -19.28 5.95
CA ARG A 75 18.71 -18.20 6.93
C ARG A 75 20.17 -18.10 7.37
N GLN A 76 20.82 -19.23 7.66
CA GLN A 76 22.25 -19.26 7.98
C GLN A 76 23.09 -18.75 6.80
N LYS A 77 22.82 -19.23 5.58
CA LYS A 77 23.48 -18.75 4.35
C LYS A 77 23.27 -17.25 4.11
N PHE A 78 22.12 -16.70 4.49
CA PHE A 78 21.83 -15.28 4.34
C PHE A 78 22.60 -14.44 5.37
N ALA A 79 22.76 -14.95 6.59
CA ALA A 79 23.51 -14.28 7.65
C ALA A 79 25.02 -14.20 7.32
N SER A 80 25.56 -15.19 6.60
CA SER A 80 26.95 -15.21 6.16
C SER A 80 27.23 -14.48 4.83
N LEU A 81 26.25 -13.80 4.23
CA LEU A 81 26.46 -13.04 3.00
C LEU A 81 27.33 -11.81 3.24
N SER A 82 28.23 -11.54 2.28
CA SER A 82 28.95 -10.26 2.25
C SER A 82 28.00 -9.06 2.14
N SER A 83 28.42 -7.92 2.67
CA SER A 83 27.67 -6.65 2.66
C SER A 83 27.22 -6.26 1.24
N ALA A 84 28.08 -6.44 0.24
CA ALA A 84 27.78 -6.17 -1.16
C ALA A 84 26.64 -7.05 -1.71
N LYS A 85 26.65 -8.36 -1.43
CA LYS A 85 25.55 -9.27 -1.84
C LYS A 85 24.27 -8.93 -1.11
N LEU A 86 24.34 -8.64 0.18
CA LEU A 86 23.20 -8.23 0.99
C LEU A 86 22.54 -6.96 0.44
N GLN A 87 23.34 -5.99 0.00
CA GLN A 87 22.85 -4.72 -0.53
C GLN A 87 22.04 -4.93 -1.83
N LYS A 88 22.45 -5.87 -2.70
CA LYS A 88 21.67 -6.23 -3.90
C LYS A 88 20.25 -6.69 -3.54
N TYR A 89 20.12 -7.57 -2.54
CA TYR A 89 18.79 -8.03 -2.08
C TYR A 89 17.98 -6.92 -1.40
N LYS A 90 18.63 -6.05 -0.62
CA LYS A 90 17.98 -4.88 0.00
C LYS A 90 17.43 -3.91 -1.06
N ALA A 91 18.17 -3.65 -2.13
CA ALA A 91 17.75 -2.79 -3.22
C ALA A 91 16.50 -3.34 -3.94
N VAL A 92 16.50 -4.64 -4.29
CA VAL A 92 15.33 -5.30 -4.89
C VAL A 92 14.11 -5.24 -3.95
N ALA A 93 14.31 -5.54 -2.67
CA ALA A 93 13.23 -5.45 -1.68
C ALA A 93 12.68 -4.02 -1.53
N ALA A 94 13.54 -3.00 -1.58
CA ALA A 94 13.13 -1.60 -1.57
C ALA A 94 12.30 -1.23 -2.81
N GLN A 95 12.72 -1.67 -3.99
CA GLN A 95 11.96 -1.46 -5.22
C GLN A 95 10.59 -2.14 -5.16
N ASN A 96 10.53 -3.39 -4.70
CA ASN A 96 9.28 -4.11 -4.50
C ASN A 96 8.34 -3.36 -3.54
N ARG A 97 8.86 -2.80 -2.44
CA ARG A 97 8.09 -1.97 -1.51
C ARG A 97 7.53 -0.72 -2.20
N ARG A 98 8.33 -0.04 -3.05
CA ARG A 98 7.87 1.13 -3.82
C ARG A 98 6.73 0.77 -4.77
N VAL A 99 6.86 -0.31 -5.53
CA VAL A 99 5.81 -0.79 -6.47
C VAL A 99 4.52 -1.13 -5.71
N ILE A 100 4.63 -1.91 -4.65
CA ILE A 100 3.47 -2.30 -3.81
C ILE A 100 2.80 -1.06 -3.21
N ARG A 101 3.59 -0.10 -2.70
CA ARG A 101 3.07 1.14 -2.12
C ARG A 101 2.33 1.95 -3.18
N LYS A 102 2.94 2.16 -4.36
CA LYS A 102 2.31 2.88 -5.48
C LYS A 102 0.95 2.25 -5.83
N ARG A 103 0.93 0.94 -6.04
CA ARG A 103 -0.32 0.20 -6.35
C ARG A 103 -1.35 0.34 -5.24
N THR A 104 -0.95 0.14 -3.98
CA THR A 104 -1.83 0.29 -2.81
C THR A 104 -2.44 1.69 -2.75
N CYS A 105 -1.63 2.73 -2.97
CA CYS A 105 -2.09 4.12 -2.98
C CYS A 105 -3.13 4.36 -4.07
N ALA A 106 -2.91 3.88 -5.30
CA ALA A 106 -3.88 4.00 -6.39
C ALA A 106 -5.22 3.37 -6.01
N PHE A 107 -5.21 2.12 -5.53
CA PHE A 107 -6.43 1.42 -5.09
C PHE A 107 -7.14 2.13 -3.93
N LYS A 108 -6.41 2.65 -2.94
CA LYS A 108 -7.03 3.39 -1.83
C LYS A 108 -7.62 4.72 -2.28
N ALA A 109 -6.93 5.44 -3.15
CA ALA A 109 -7.37 6.73 -3.67
C ALA A 109 -8.67 6.61 -4.49
N THR A 110 -8.95 5.46 -5.13
CA THR A 110 -10.26 5.21 -5.77
C THR A 110 -11.45 5.26 -4.81
N ARG A 111 -11.20 5.20 -3.50
CA ARG A 111 -12.22 5.18 -2.45
C ARG A 111 -12.13 6.35 -1.50
N ILE A 112 -11.32 7.36 -1.83
CA ILE A 112 -11.22 8.54 -0.99
C ILE A 112 -12.57 9.24 -0.95
N ASN A 113 -13.05 9.56 0.25
CA ASN A 113 -14.25 10.37 0.45
C ASN A 113 -13.84 11.75 1.00
N PRO A 114 -14.75 12.74 0.97
CA PRO A 114 -14.43 14.12 1.34
C PRO A 114 -13.93 14.23 2.79
N TYR A 115 -14.53 13.47 3.71
CA TYR A 115 -14.14 13.45 5.11
C TYR A 115 -12.77 12.80 5.33
N SER A 116 -12.48 11.68 4.68
CA SER A 116 -11.15 11.04 4.75
C SER A 116 -10.06 11.94 4.16
N LEU A 117 -10.37 12.70 3.09
CA LEU A 117 -9.46 13.70 2.56
C LEU A 117 -9.24 14.83 3.58
N PHE A 118 -10.31 15.34 4.19
CA PHE A 118 -10.23 16.35 5.25
C PHE A 118 -9.35 15.87 6.41
N LEU A 119 -9.58 14.66 6.94
CA LEU A 119 -8.75 14.10 8.00
C LEU A 119 -7.28 14.02 7.57
N LYS A 120 -7.00 13.52 6.37
CA LYS A 120 -5.63 13.41 5.85
C LYS A 120 -4.93 14.76 5.75
N THR A 121 -5.62 15.79 5.27
CA THR A 121 -5.07 17.14 5.07
C THR A 121 -4.83 17.88 6.37
N ASN A 122 -5.63 17.60 7.41
CA ASN A 122 -5.59 18.35 8.67
C ASN A 122 -4.99 17.57 9.84
N PHE A 123 -4.69 16.27 9.67
CA PHE A 123 -4.12 15.44 10.73
C PHE A 123 -2.84 16.04 11.32
N THR A 124 -1.88 16.44 10.49
CA THR A 124 -0.60 17.01 10.95
C THR A 124 -0.73 18.45 11.43
N LYS A 125 -1.90 19.08 11.24
CA LYS A 125 -2.20 20.44 11.68
C LYS A 125 -2.92 20.46 13.03
N ALA A 126 -3.26 19.29 13.57
CA ALA A 126 -3.89 19.23 14.88
C ALA A 126 -2.90 19.69 15.97
N PRO A 127 -3.40 20.31 17.04
CA PRO A 127 -2.58 20.73 18.17
C PRO A 127 -1.74 19.58 18.77
N LYS A 128 -0.51 19.90 19.21
CA LYS A 128 0.45 18.90 19.74
C LYS A 128 -0.06 18.19 21.00
N ASP A 129 -0.77 18.90 21.87
CA ASP A 129 -1.41 18.36 23.07
C ASP A 129 -2.50 17.32 22.73
N ILE A 130 -3.21 17.50 21.62
CA ILE A 130 -4.19 16.53 21.13
C ILE A 130 -3.48 15.33 20.49
N HIS A 131 -2.36 15.55 19.79
CA HIS A 131 -1.51 14.47 19.31
C HIS A 131 -0.96 13.60 20.44
N ALA A 132 -0.57 14.20 21.57
CA ALA A 132 -0.10 13.47 22.75
C ALA A 132 -1.17 12.52 23.33
N LYS A 133 -2.45 12.87 23.16
CA LYS A 133 -3.62 12.03 23.54
C LYS A 133 -3.93 10.92 22.53
N GLY A 134 -3.14 10.81 21.46
CA GLY A 134 -3.24 9.74 20.46
C GLY A 134 -4.25 9.99 19.34
N PHE A 135 -4.29 9.04 18.39
CA PHE A 135 -5.07 9.15 17.15
C PHE A 135 -6.57 9.41 17.39
N GLY A 136 -7.16 8.75 18.39
CA GLY A 136 -8.58 8.88 18.71
C GLY A 136 -8.96 10.30 19.12
N ALA A 137 -8.12 10.97 19.90
CA ALA A 137 -8.33 12.36 20.30
C ALA A 137 -8.24 13.32 19.11
N VAL A 138 -7.23 13.14 18.25
CA VAL A 138 -7.09 13.91 17.01
C VAL A 138 -8.30 13.73 16.09
N ALA A 139 -8.77 12.49 15.90
CA ALA A 139 -9.94 12.21 15.08
C ALA A 139 -11.21 12.86 15.63
N LYS A 140 -11.43 12.84 16.95
CA LYS A 140 -12.55 13.53 17.60
C LYS A 140 -12.47 15.05 17.41
N HIS A 141 -11.29 15.64 17.57
CA HIS A 141 -11.06 17.07 17.34
C HIS A 141 -11.36 17.48 15.90
N LEU A 142 -10.80 16.76 14.93
CA LEU A 142 -11.03 17.02 13.51
C LEU A 142 -12.49 16.77 13.10
N ASN A 143 -13.19 15.82 13.71
CA ASN A 143 -14.62 15.61 13.46
C ASN A 143 -15.45 16.83 13.87
N LYS A 144 -15.10 17.51 14.97
CA LYS A 144 -15.76 18.77 15.36
C LYS A 144 -15.53 19.86 14.30
N GLN A 145 -14.29 20.02 13.83
CA GLN A 145 -13.98 20.96 12.76
C GLN A 145 -14.70 20.64 11.45
N TRP A 146 -14.80 19.36 11.08
CA TRP A 146 -15.53 18.91 9.89
C TRP A 146 -17.02 19.27 9.98
N LYS A 147 -17.64 19.09 11.16
CA LYS A 147 -19.04 19.48 11.39
C LYS A 147 -19.23 20.99 11.24
N ALA A 148 -18.30 21.79 11.74
CA ALA A 148 -18.31 23.26 11.69
C ALA A 148 -18.00 23.87 10.30
N LEU A 149 -17.42 23.10 9.36
CA LEU A 149 -16.93 23.57 8.06
C LEU A 149 -18.01 24.15 7.10
N GLY A 150 -19.30 24.04 7.45
CA GLY A 150 -20.42 24.48 6.61
C GLY A 150 -20.56 23.71 5.29
N LYS A 151 -21.58 24.06 4.48
CA LYS A 151 -21.86 23.40 3.19
C LYS A 151 -20.78 23.69 2.15
N ALA A 152 -20.37 24.96 2.02
CA ALA A 152 -19.36 25.40 1.05
C ALA A 152 -17.99 24.77 1.29
N GLY A 153 -17.54 24.70 2.54
CA GLY A 153 -16.27 24.05 2.89
C GLY A 153 -16.29 22.55 2.59
N LYS A 154 -17.38 21.85 2.93
CA LYS A 154 -17.54 20.42 2.60
C LYS A 154 -17.57 20.18 1.09
N ALA A 155 -18.22 21.07 0.32
CA ALA A 155 -18.24 21.00 -1.15
C ALA A 155 -16.82 21.11 -1.75
N THR A 156 -15.95 21.93 -1.17
CA THR A 156 -14.54 22.02 -1.60
C THR A 156 -13.81 20.68 -1.47
N TYR A 157 -13.96 20.00 -0.32
CA TYR A 157 -13.37 18.67 -0.14
C TYR A 157 -14.04 17.61 -1.01
N ALA A 158 -15.33 17.77 -1.32
CA ALA A 158 -16.04 16.88 -2.23
C ALA A 158 -15.49 16.95 -3.65
N ASN A 159 -15.32 18.15 -4.20
CA ASN A 159 -14.75 18.37 -5.52
C ASN A 159 -13.31 17.85 -5.59
N ARG A 160 -12.48 18.14 -4.57
CA ARG A 160 -11.10 17.62 -4.50
C ARG A 160 -11.06 16.10 -4.44
N ALA A 161 -11.89 15.47 -3.60
CA ALA A 161 -11.97 14.02 -3.49
C ALA A 161 -12.43 13.36 -4.80
N ALA A 162 -13.38 13.97 -5.51
CA ALA A 162 -13.84 13.50 -6.82
C ALA A 162 -12.71 13.53 -7.86
N ASN A 163 -11.94 14.63 -7.93
CA ASN A 163 -10.81 14.76 -8.84
C ASN A 163 -9.72 13.71 -8.56
N ILE A 164 -9.36 13.52 -7.28
CA ILE A 164 -8.40 12.48 -6.87
C ILE A 164 -8.92 11.10 -7.27
N ARG A 165 -10.22 10.82 -7.05
CA ARG A 165 -10.84 9.55 -7.40
C ARG A 165 -10.77 9.29 -8.90
N LYS A 166 -11.12 10.28 -9.73
CA LYS A 166 -11.08 10.17 -11.20
C LYS A 166 -9.68 9.77 -11.69
N ALA A 167 -8.64 10.47 -11.24
CA ALA A 167 -7.26 10.14 -11.59
C ALA A 167 -6.84 8.75 -11.07
N ALA A 168 -7.24 8.40 -9.84
CA ALA A 168 -6.90 7.12 -9.23
C ALA A 168 -7.58 5.92 -9.92
N VAL A 169 -8.80 6.08 -10.42
CA VAL A 169 -9.51 5.04 -11.19
C VAL A 169 -8.75 4.73 -12.48
N ALA A 170 -8.32 5.75 -13.23
CA ALA A 170 -7.53 5.55 -14.44
C ALA A 170 -6.20 4.79 -14.15
N GLU A 171 -5.48 5.15 -13.09
CA GLU A 171 -4.25 4.43 -12.70
C GLU A 171 -4.55 3.00 -12.21
N ARG A 172 -5.62 2.80 -11.44
CA ARG A 172 -6.08 1.46 -11.02
C ARG A 172 -6.34 0.58 -12.24
N ASP A 173 -7.05 1.11 -13.23
CA ASP A 173 -7.45 0.34 -14.40
C ASP A 173 -6.24 -0.02 -15.27
N ARG A 174 -5.26 0.89 -15.40
CA ARG A 174 -3.94 0.56 -15.99
C ARG A 174 -3.23 -0.57 -15.25
N ILE A 175 -3.21 -0.54 -13.91
CA ILE A 175 -2.60 -1.60 -13.09
C ILE A 175 -3.33 -2.94 -13.28
N VAL A 176 -4.67 -2.92 -13.33
CA VAL A 176 -5.50 -4.12 -13.54
C VAL A 176 -5.27 -4.68 -14.94
N ALA A 177 -5.26 -3.84 -15.97
CA ALA A 177 -4.98 -4.24 -17.34
C ALA A 177 -3.59 -4.87 -17.48
N ALA A 178 -2.56 -4.23 -16.90
CA ALA A 178 -1.20 -4.77 -16.87
C ALA A 178 -1.11 -6.11 -16.13
N TYR A 179 -1.93 -6.31 -15.09
CA TYR A 179 -2.00 -7.59 -14.39
C TYR A 179 -2.60 -8.70 -15.25
N ASN A 180 -3.62 -8.38 -16.07
CA ASN A 180 -4.35 -9.35 -16.90
C ASN A 180 -3.70 -9.65 -18.26
N LYS A 181 -2.80 -8.80 -18.76
CA LYS A 181 -2.21 -8.89 -20.11
C LYS A 181 -1.18 -10.01 -20.31
N ALA A 182 -1.00 -10.92 -19.34
CA ALA A 182 0.10 -11.89 -19.34
C ALA A 182 -0.30 -13.27 -18.84
#